data_AF-A0A5K0VQE6-F1
#
_entry.id   AF-A0A5K0VQE6-F1
#
_cell.length_a   1.000
_cell.length_b   1.000
_cell.length_c   1.000
_cell.angle_alpha   90.00
_cell.angle_beta   90.00
_cell.angle_gamma   90.00
#
_symmetry.space_group_name_H-M   'P 1'
#
loop_
_entity.id
_entity.type
_entity.pdbx_description
1 polymer ?
#
loop_
_entity_poly.entity_id
_entity_poly.type
_entity_poly.pdbx_seq_one_letter_code
_entity_poly.pdbx_strand_id
1 'polypeptide(L)' 'EGKLYMWGNAKDFQLGVPGLPEIQPSPVEVKFLMDEALRPHVLSVAIGATHSMCLVRTAKSQS' A
#
# COMPACT_ATOMS: atom_id res chain seq x y z
N GLU A 1 3.91 0.86 13.15
CA GLU A 1 2.49 1.00 12.79
C GLU A 1 2.27 0.24 11.49
N GLY A 2 1.21 -0.56 11.35
CA GLY A 2 1.01 -1.47 10.19
C GLY A 2 0.70 -0.76 8.87
N LYS A 3 1.42 0.33 8.56
CA LYS A 3 1.40 1.08 7.31
C LYS A 3 2.23 0.35 6.26
N LEU A 4 1.88 0.57 4.99
CA LEU A 4 2.62 0.04 3.84
C LEU A 4 3.38 1.19 3.18
N TYR A 5 4.68 0.97 2.95
CA TYR A 5 5.51 1.85 2.15
C TYR A 5 6.10 1.07 0.99
N MET A 6 6.08 1.65 -0.21
CA MET A 6 6.53 1.03 -1.46
C MET A 6 7.49 1.97 -2.19
N TRP A 7 8.49 1.42 -2.88
CA TRP A 7 9.44 2.15 -3.71
C TRP A 7 10.01 1.22 -4.78
N GLY A 8 10.80 1.76 -5.72
CA GLY A 8 11.36 1.02 -6.84
C GLY A 8 10.60 1.25 -8.14
N ASN A 9 10.45 0.21 -8.96
CA ASN A 9 9.80 0.30 -10.27
C ASN A 9 8.26 0.40 -10.12
N ALA A 10 7.68 1.43 -10.73
CA ALA A 10 6.25 1.74 -10.74
C ALA A 10 5.63 1.64 -12.15
N LYS A 11 6.36 1.17 -13.16
CA LYS A 11 5.93 1.12 -14.56
C LYS A 11 4.62 0.37 -14.77
N ASP A 12 4.37 -0.67 -13.97
CA ASP A 12 3.17 -1.49 -14.02
C ASP A 12 2.19 -1.16 -12.88
N PHE A 13 2.38 -0.01 -12.22
CA PHE A 13 1.60 0.44 -11.07
C PHE A 13 1.69 -0.49 -9.84
N GLN A 14 2.68 -1.39 -9.79
CA GLN A 14 2.85 -2.37 -8.71
C GLN A 14 3.13 -1.76 -7.33
N LEU A 15 3.47 -0.47 -7.25
CA LEU A 15 3.65 0.24 -5.98
C LEU A 15 2.31 0.64 -5.33
N GLY A 16 1.19 0.57 -6.04
CA GLY A 16 -0.14 0.83 -5.48
C GLY A 16 -0.42 2.31 -5.14
N VAL A 17 0.38 3.24 -5.65
CA VAL A 17 0.17 4.70 -5.50
C VAL A 17 0.00 5.31 -6.90
N PRO A 18 -1.15 5.94 -7.19
CA PRO A 18 -1.41 6.53 -8.51
C PRO A 18 -0.54 7.78 -8.75
N GLY A 19 -0.17 8.01 -10.00
CA GLY A 19 0.52 9.24 -10.43
C GLY A 19 2.01 9.31 -10.10
N LEU A 20 2.64 8.20 -9.70
CA LEU A 20 4.07 8.16 -9.45
C LEU A 20 4.90 8.19 -10.74
N PRO A 21 6.09 8.84 -10.73
CA PRO A 21 7.14 8.59 -11.70
C PRO A 21 7.51 7.10 -11.80
N GLU A 22 8.02 6.67 -12.97
CA GLU A 22 8.37 5.28 -13.28
C GLU A 22 9.30 4.64 -12.23
N ILE A 23 10.20 5.40 -11.64
CA ILE A 23 11.07 4.95 -10.54
C ILE A 23 10.84 5.83 -9.31
N GLN A 24 10.55 5.18 -8.18
CA GLN A 24 10.55 5.82 -6.87
C GLN A 24 11.85 5.51 -6.11
N PRO A 25 12.75 6.49 -5.91
CA PRO A 25 14.01 6.28 -5.19
C PRO A 25 13.82 6.22 -3.66
N SER A 26 12.67 6.67 -3.15
CA SER A 26 12.38 6.76 -1.72
C SER A 26 11.04 6.11 -1.38
N PRO A 27 10.87 5.60 -0.14
CA PRO A 27 9.60 5.02 0.32
C PRO A 27 8.45 6.02 0.20
N VAL A 28 7.35 5.58 -0.43
CA VAL A 28 6.10 6.33 -0.51
C VAL A 28 5.02 5.54 0.24
N GLU A 29 4.23 6.23 1.07
CA GLU A 29 3.14 5.61 1.81
C GLU A 29 1.99 5.22 0.86
N VAL A 30 1.55 3.96 0.94
CA VAL A 30 0.37 3.49 0.23
C VAL A 30 -0.87 3.81 1.07
N LYS A 31 -1.69 4.72 0.55
CA LYS A 31 -2.98 5.06 1.16
C LYS A 31 -4.07 4.16 0.60
N PHE A 32 -4.60 3.29 1.45
CA PHE A 32 -5.72 2.42 1.09
C PHE A 32 -6.99 3.24 0.86
N LEU A 33 -7.71 2.97 -0.23
CA LEU A 33 -9.05 3.50 -0.46
C LEU A 33 -10.05 2.72 0.41
N MET A 34 -10.14 3.09 1.68
CA MET A 34 -11.03 2.49 2.66
C MET A 34 -11.89 3.57 3.34
N ASP A 35 -12.97 3.15 4.01
CA ASP A 35 -13.72 4.02 4.90
C ASP A 35 -12.76 4.63 5.96
N GLU A 36 -12.83 5.94 6.17
CA GLU A 36 -12.05 6.71 7.15
C GLU A 36 -12.19 6.13 8.58
N ALA A 37 -13.32 5.47 8.89
CA ALA A 37 -13.54 4.80 10.17
C ALA A 37 -12.73 3.49 10.34
N LEU A 38 -12.15 2.96 9.25
CA LEU A 38 -11.34 1.74 9.28
C LEU A 38 -9.87 2.09 9.39
N ARG A 39 -9.18 1.47 10.36
CA ARG A 39 -7.72 1.56 10.47
C ARG A 39 -7.09 0.28 9.90
N PRO A 40 -6.58 0.30 8.66
CA PRO A 40 -5.92 -0.87 8.09
C PRO A 40 -4.58 -1.13 8.80
N HIS A 41 -4.33 -2.40 9.08
CA HIS A 41 -3.06 -2.88 9.60
C HIS A 41 -2.56 -4.01 8.71
N VAL A 42 -1.46 -3.76 8.00
CA VAL A 42 -0.83 -4.71 7.08
C VAL A 42 -0.23 -5.87 7.86
N LEU A 43 -0.59 -7.10 7.46
CA LEU A 43 -0.14 -8.34 8.09
C LEU A 43 0.89 -9.08 7.26
N SER A 44 0.72 -9.07 5.94
CA SER A 44 1.59 -9.75 5.00
C SER A 44 1.54 -9.08 3.64
N VAL A 45 2.62 -9.18 2.88
CA VAL A 45 2.80 -8.59 1.55
C VAL A 45 3.40 -9.65 0.64
N ALA A 46 2.89 -9.74 -0.59
CA ALA A 46 3.45 -10.56 -1.66
C ALA A 46 3.69 -9.68 -2.90
N ILE A 47 4.85 -9.84 -3.53
CA ILE A 47 5.30 -9.03 -4.67
C ILE A 47 5.56 -9.97 -5.85
N GLY A 48 4.88 -9.71 -6.97
CA GLY A 48 5.18 -10.30 -8.26
C GLY A 48 5.97 -9.32 -9.14
N ALA A 49 6.31 -9.75 -10.36
CA ALA A 49 7.05 -8.90 -11.30
C ALA A 49 6.32 -7.58 -11.62
N THR A 50 4.99 -7.65 -11.78
CA THR A 50 4.14 -6.52 -12.23
C THR A 50 2.93 -6.28 -11.33
N HIS A 51 2.85 -6.95 -10.17
CA HIS A 51 1.73 -6.78 -9.24
C HIS A 51 2.20 -6.87 -7.80
N SER A 52 1.39 -6.31 -6.90
CA SER A 52 1.56 -6.46 -5.46
C SER A 52 0.22 -6.79 -4.82
N MET A 53 0.27 -7.51 -3.71
CA MET A 53 -0.89 -7.84 -2.89
C MET A 53 -0.50 -7.73 -1.43
N CYS A 54 -1.42 -7.29 -0.59
CA CYS A 54 -1.23 -7.35 0.86
C CYS A 54 -2.50 -7.83 1.55
N LEU A 55 -2.30 -8.54 2.66
CA LEU A 55 -3.37 -8.90 3.58
C LEU A 55 -3.42 -7.85 4.69
N VAL A 56 -4.59 -7.26 4.89
CA VAL A 56 -4.81 -6.23 5.91
C VAL A 56 -5.88 -6.69 6.90
N ARG A 57 -5.64 -6.42 8.19
CA ARG A 57 -6.68 -6.48 9.22
C ARG A 57 -7.29 -5.09 9.34
N THR A 58 -8.61 -5.02 9.24
CA THR A 58 -9.35 -3.79 9.50
C THR A 58 -9.99 -3.86 10.89
N ALA A 59 -9.89 -2.78 11.64
CA ALA A 59 -10.66 -2.58 12.86
C ALA A 59 -11.51 -1.32 12.67
N LYS A 60 -12.79 -1.39 13.02
CA LYS A 60 -13.63 -0.19 13.17
C LYS A 60 -13.09 0.59 14.35
N SER A 61 -12.87 1.90 14.21
CA SER A 61 -12.72 2.74 15.39
C SER A 61 -13.99 2.61 16.22
N GLN A 62 -13.85 2.20 17.49
CA GLN A 62 -14.97 2.26 18.42
C GLN A 62 -15.20 3.74 18.73
N SER A 63 -16.39 4.25 18.38
CA SER A 63 -16.95 5.49 18.89
C SER A 63 -17.51 5.28 20.28
#